data_AF-A0A2H5V7Q0-F1
#
_entry.id   AF-A0A2H5V7Q0-F1
#
_cell.length_a   1.000
_cell.length_b   1.000
_cell.length_c   1.000
_cell.angle_alpha   90.00
_cell.angle_beta   90.00
_cell.angle_gamma   90.00
#
_symmetry.space_group_name_H-M   'P 1'
#
loop_
_entity.id
_entity.type
_entity.pdbx_description
1 polymer ?
#
loop_
_entity_poly.entity_id
_entity_poly.type
_entity_poly.pdbx_seq_one_letter_code
_entity_poly.pdbx_strand_id
1 'polypeptide(L)'
;MPETEVALELLKREGISPQMIYVTTSPEAFQEWSDLKLPYQWIIAYETQIADIDAVKEKVRPTLEILLRDCVVMLDCTSATKPATIAYYELAQEYYIPLLYVYEPKKQLKWLISKDAILKRFKEQRSLY
;
A
#
# COMPACT_ATOMS: atom_id res chain seq x y z
N MET A 1 -17.24 -6.49 -4.16
CA MET A 1 -16.18 -5.85 -4.95
C MET A 1 -14.99 -5.70 -4.01
N PRO A 2 -13.79 -6.16 -4.39
CA PRO A 2 -12.60 -5.99 -3.54
C PRO A 2 -12.41 -4.50 -3.21
N GLU A 3 -12.03 -4.19 -1.97
CA GLU A 3 -11.78 -2.81 -1.53
C GLU A 3 -10.71 -2.11 -2.39
N THR A 4 -9.77 -2.88 -2.95
CA THR A 4 -8.79 -2.43 -3.94
C THR A 4 -9.41 -1.71 -5.14
N GLU A 5 -10.56 -2.18 -5.65
CA GLU A 5 -11.24 -1.51 -6.77
C GLU A 5 -11.83 -0.15 -6.36
N VAL A 6 -12.29 -0.01 -5.11
CA VAL A 6 -12.75 1.29 -4.59
C VAL A 6 -11.60 2.28 -4.55
N ALA A 7 -10.44 1.85 -4.03
CA ALA A 7 -9.24 2.67 -3.99
C ALA A 7 -8.79 3.10 -5.39
N LEU A 8 -8.78 2.18 -6.36
CA LEU A 8 -8.40 2.47 -7.76
C LEU A 8 -9.35 3.49 -8.43
N GLU A 9 -10.66 3.35 -8.23
CA GLU A 9 -11.64 4.29 -8.76
C GLU A 9 -11.49 5.69 -8.12
N LEU A 10 -11.18 5.76 -6.83
CA LEU A 10 -10.92 7.03 -6.14
C LEU A 10 -9.62 7.68 -6.61
N LEU A 11 -8.54 6.90 -6.78
CA LEU A 11 -7.28 7.39 -7.34
C LEU A 11 -7.46 7.92 -8.76
N LYS A 12 -8.27 7.25 -9.59
CA LYS A 12 -8.57 7.69 -10.96
C LYS A 12 -9.23 9.06 -10.99
N ARG A 13 -10.08 9.38 -10.02
CA ARG A 13 -10.70 10.72 -9.86
C ARG A 13 -9.69 11.79 -9.49
N GLU A 14 -8.60 11.43 -8.81
CA GLU A 14 -7.46 12.32 -8.56
C GLU A 14 -6.46 12.36 -9.73
N GLY A 15 -6.79 11.74 -10.88
CA GLY A 15 -5.93 11.71 -12.07
C GLY A 15 -4.79 10.69 -11.98
N ILE A 16 -4.85 9.75 -11.04
CA ILE A 16 -3.82 8.72 -10.82
C ILE A 16 -4.35 7.39 -11.34
N SER A 17 -3.60 6.71 -12.22
CA SER A 17 -3.95 5.38 -12.73
C SER A 17 -2.74 4.44 -12.62
N PRO A 18 -2.67 3.63 -11.56
CA PRO A 18 -1.61 2.65 -11.39
C PRO A 18 -1.58 1.65 -12.55
N GLN A 19 -0.39 1.38 -13.08
CA GLN A 19 -0.19 0.40 -14.16
C GLN A 19 0.09 -1.01 -13.64
N MET A 20 0.58 -1.10 -12.40
CA MET A 20 0.85 -2.36 -11.72
C MET A 20 0.22 -2.32 -10.34
N ILE A 21 -0.48 -3.39 -9.98
CA ILE A 21 -1.23 -3.50 -8.73
C ILE A 21 -0.72 -4.75 -8.03
N TYR A 22 -0.17 -4.58 -6.83
CA TYR A 22 0.29 -5.67 -5.97
C TYR A 22 -0.60 -5.73 -4.74
N VAL A 23 -1.14 -6.91 -4.44
CA VAL A 23 -2.02 -7.14 -3.31
C VAL A 23 -1.39 -8.18 -2.38
N THR A 24 -1.13 -7.76 -1.15
CA THR A 24 -0.74 -8.67 -0.08
C THR A 24 -1.99 -9.24 0.56
N THR A 25 -2.10 -10.57 0.59
CA THR A 25 -3.30 -11.26 1.08
C THR A 25 -2.95 -12.62 1.66
N SER A 26 -3.89 -13.22 2.38
CA SER A 26 -3.75 -14.60 2.88
C SER A 26 -4.04 -15.63 1.79
N PRO A 27 -3.54 -16.88 1.91
CA PRO A 27 -3.89 -17.95 0.99
C PRO A 27 -5.40 -18.17 0.87
N GLU A 28 -6.13 -18.04 1.98
CA GLU A 28 -7.58 -18.24 2.06
C GLU A 28 -8.31 -17.16 1.27
N ALA A 29 -7.99 -15.89 1.50
CA ALA A 29 -8.57 -14.77 0.77
C ALA A 29 -8.17 -14.77 -0.72
N PHE A 30 -6.97 -15.25 -1.06
CA PHE A 30 -6.57 -15.46 -2.44
C PHE A 30 -7.43 -16.51 -3.15
N GLN A 31 -7.76 -17.62 -2.48
CA GLN A 31 -8.65 -18.65 -3.02
C GLN A 31 -10.07 -18.12 -3.25
N GLU A 32 -10.59 -17.28 -2.35
CA GLU A 32 -11.90 -16.66 -2.55
C GLU A 32 -11.98 -15.78 -3.81
N TRP A 33 -10.84 -15.29 -4.29
CA TRP A 33 -10.77 -14.40 -5.46
C TRP A 33 -10.19 -15.08 -6.70
N SER A 34 -9.91 -16.38 -6.66
CA SER A 34 -9.26 -17.10 -7.78
C SER A 34 -10.04 -17.01 -9.08
N ASP A 35 -11.37 -16.96 -8.99
CA ASP A 35 -12.26 -16.97 -10.14
C ASP A 35 -12.47 -15.57 -10.75
N LEU A 36 -12.06 -14.51 -10.04
CA LEU A 36 -12.32 -13.12 -10.41
C LEU A 36 -11.35 -12.58 -11.48
N LYS A 37 -10.33 -13.37 -11.88
CA LYS A 37 -9.31 -13.01 -12.91
C LYS A 37 -8.82 -11.55 -12.77
N LEU A 38 -8.54 -11.13 -11.53
CA LEU A 38 -8.12 -9.77 -11.25
C LEU A 38 -6.69 -9.54 -11.79
N PRO A 39 -6.39 -8.37 -12.39
CA PRO A 39 -5.09 -8.06 -12.98
C PRO A 39 -4.03 -7.71 -11.92
N TYR A 40 -4.05 -8.39 -10.77
CA TYR A 40 -3.20 -8.09 -9.64
C TYR A 40 -2.04 -9.10 -9.55
N GLN A 41 -0.91 -8.62 -9.04
CA GLN A 41 0.20 -9.45 -8.61
C GLN A 41 0.04 -9.76 -7.12
N TRP A 42 0.17 -11.02 -6.73
CA TRP A 42 -0.17 -11.46 -5.39
C TRP A 42 1.06 -11.64 -4.51
N ILE A 43 1.04 -11.07 -3.30
CA ILE A 43 2.02 -11.31 -2.26
C ILE A 43 1.34 -12.14 -1.17
N ILE A 44 1.53 -13.46 -1.20
CA ILE A 44 0.83 -14.36 -0.27
C ILE A 44 1.53 -14.38 1.09
N ALA A 45 0.85 -13.90 2.13
CA ALA A 45 1.31 -13.87 3.52
C ALA A 45 0.36 -14.71 4.39
N TYR A 46 0.90 -15.66 5.17
CA TYR A 46 0.06 -16.46 6.07
C TYR A 46 -0.52 -15.62 7.21
N GLU A 47 -1.63 -16.05 7.82
CA GLU A 47 -2.27 -15.30 8.92
C GLU A 47 -1.32 -14.98 10.07
N THR A 48 -0.46 -15.94 10.43
CA THR A 48 0.56 -15.76 11.48
C THR A 48 1.56 -14.67 11.12
N GLN A 49 1.79 -14.41 9.84
CA GLN A 49 2.64 -13.33 9.37
C GLN A 49 1.88 -12.00 9.33
N ILE A 50 0.61 -12.00 8.91
CA ILE A 50 -0.23 -10.78 8.85
C ILE A 50 -0.53 -10.21 10.26
N ALA A 51 -0.45 -11.05 11.29
CA ALA A 51 -0.60 -10.65 12.69
C ALA A 51 0.66 -10.01 13.31
N ASP A 52 1.80 -10.06 12.63
CA ASP A 52 3.09 -9.57 13.13
C ASP A 52 3.65 -8.45 12.23
N ILE A 53 4.04 -7.33 12.84
CA ILE A 53 4.46 -6.13 12.10
C ILE A 53 5.73 -6.42 11.28
N ASP A 54 6.72 -7.07 11.89
CA ASP A 54 8.01 -7.32 11.25
C ASP A 54 7.88 -8.39 10.17
N ALA A 55 7.09 -9.44 10.41
CA ALA A 55 6.82 -10.47 9.41
C ALA A 55 6.12 -9.90 8.16
N VAL A 56 5.17 -8.97 8.31
CA VAL A 56 4.58 -8.25 7.15
C VAL A 56 5.64 -7.46 6.40
N LYS A 57 6.51 -6.74 7.12
CA LYS A 57 7.59 -5.95 6.50
C LYS A 57 8.55 -6.84 5.72
N GLU A 58 9.05 -7.90 6.34
CA GLU A 58 9.94 -8.88 5.69
C GLU A 58 9.30 -9.51 4.46
N LYS A 59 8.00 -9.75 4.50
CA LYS A 59 7.29 -10.35 3.38
C LYS A 59 7.13 -9.41 2.18
N VAL A 60 6.82 -8.14 2.43
CA VAL A 60 6.52 -7.17 1.36
C VAL A 60 7.79 -6.49 0.84
N ARG A 61 8.77 -6.25 1.71
CA ARG A 61 9.99 -5.47 1.41
C ARG A 61 10.72 -5.92 0.14
N PRO A 62 10.96 -7.22 -0.13
CA PRO A 62 11.71 -7.63 -1.33
C PRO A 62 11.01 -7.18 -2.62
N THR A 63 9.69 -7.38 -2.72
CA THR A 63 8.91 -6.94 -3.88
C THR A 63 8.86 -5.42 -3.98
N LEU A 64 8.67 -4.75 -2.84
CA LEU A 64 8.65 -3.29 -2.76
C LEU A 64 9.96 -2.67 -3.27
N GLU A 65 11.10 -3.18 -2.81
CA GLU A 65 12.43 -2.70 -3.22
C GLU A 65 12.73 -2.93 -4.69
N ILE A 66 12.22 -4.02 -5.28
CA ILE A 66 12.32 -4.25 -6.72
C ILE A 66 11.51 -3.19 -7.48
N LEU A 67 10.26 -2.94 -7.06
CA LEU A 67 9.39 -1.95 -7.71
C LEU A 67 9.96 -0.54 -7.62
N LEU A 68 10.53 -0.16 -6.47
CA LEU A 68 11.10 1.17 -6.25
C LEU A 68 12.28 1.52 -7.16
N ARG A 69 12.93 0.53 -7.80
CA ARG A 69 14.05 0.79 -8.73
C ARG A 69 13.58 1.48 -10.00
N ASP A 70 12.41 1.12 -10.50
CA ASP A 70 11.93 1.51 -11.82
C ASP A 70 10.59 2.25 -11.79
N CYS A 71 9.92 2.29 -10.63
CA CYS A 71 8.54 2.77 -10.52
C CYS A 71 8.36 3.78 -9.39
N VAL A 72 7.40 4.70 -9.60
CA VAL A 72 6.81 5.47 -8.50
C VAL A 72 5.78 4.60 -7.81
N VAL A 73 6.07 4.21 -6.57
CA VAL A 73 5.21 3.34 -5.77
C VAL A 73 4.32 4.18 -4.87
N MET A 74 3.12 3.68 -4.58
CA MET A 74 2.21 4.15 -3.53
C MET A 74 1.75 2.92 -2.75
N LEU A 75 1.54 3.09 -1.45
CA LEU A 75 1.02 2.03 -0.59
C LEU A 75 -0.44 2.31 -0.21
N ASP A 76 -1.22 1.25 -0.03
CA ASP A 76 -2.61 1.27 0.42
C ASP A 76 -2.77 0.35 1.63
N CYS A 77 -3.32 0.88 2.72
CA CYS A 77 -3.59 0.12 3.94
C CYS A 77 -5.09 0.07 4.31
N THR A 78 -5.99 0.25 3.35
CA THR A 78 -7.45 0.29 3.57
C THR A 78 -7.96 -1.00 4.22
N SER A 79 -7.64 -2.16 3.62
CA SER A 79 -8.12 -3.48 4.05
C SER A 79 -7.20 -4.19 5.03
N ALA A 80 -6.19 -3.48 5.54
CA ALA A 80 -5.12 -4.09 6.32
C ALA A 80 -5.53 -4.31 7.78
N THR A 81 -5.06 -5.41 8.36
CA THR A 81 -5.11 -5.61 9.82
C THR A 81 -4.32 -4.50 10.51
N LYS A 82 -4.55 -4.27 11.81
CA LYS A 82 -3.79 -3.25 12.55
C LYS A 82 -2.26 -3.45 12.45
N PRO A 83 -1.71 -4.67 12.62
CA PRO A 83 -0.27 -4.91 12.41
C PRO A 83 0.18 -4.59 10.98
N ALA A 84 -0.56 -5.02 9.96
CA ALA A 84 -0.22 -4.73 8.57
C ALA A 84 -0.30 -3.23 8.23
N THR A 85 -1.25 -2.50 8.81
CA THR A 85 -1.34 -1.04 8.69
C THR A 85 -0.12 -0.35 9.31
N ILE A 86 0.32 -0.79 10.49
CA ILE A 86 1.54 -0.25 11.12
C ILE A 86 2.77 -0.56 10.26
N ALA A 87 2.89 -1.80 9.79
CA ALA A 87 3.97 -2.23 8.90
C ALA A 87 4.05 -1.37 7.63
N TYR A 88 2.91 -1.12 6.96
CA TYR A 88 2.88 -0.25 5.78
C TYR A 88 3.17 1.21 6.11
N TYR A 89 2.73 1.70 7.27
CA TYR A 89 3.08 3.04 7.73
C TYR A 89 4.59 3.19 7.94
N GLU A 90 5.24 2.20 8.56
CA GLU A 90 6.67 2.19 8.76
C GLU A 90 7.45 2.11 7.46
N LEU A 91 7.08 1.19 6.55
CA LEU A 91 7.69 1.08 5.22
C LEU A 91 7.51 2.38 4.42
N ALA A 92 6.32 2.98 4.46
CA ALA A 92 6.04 4.23 3.78
C ALA A 92 6.94 5.36 4.27
N GLN A 93 7.21 5.43 5.57
CA GLN A 93 8.13 6.41 6.12
C GLN A 93 9.59 6.10 5.77
N GLU A 94 10.00 4.85 5.88
CA GLU A 94 11.37 4.38 5.62
C GLU A 94 11.79 4.67 4.17
N TYR A 95 10.91 4.40 3.22
CA TYR A 95 11.18 4.55 1.78
C TYR A 95 10.59 5.85 1.18
N TYR A 96 10.05 6.75 2.01
CA TYR A 96 9.43 8.00 1.55
C TYR A 96 8.34 7.80 0.49
N ILE A 97 7.44 6.85 0.73
CA ILE A 97 6.38 6.45 -0.19
C ILE A 97 5.05 7.06 0.25
N PRO A 98 4.24 7.63 -0.66
CA PRO A 98 2.88 8.04 -0.32
C PRO A 98 2.03 6.85 0.14
N LEU A 99 1.29 7.05 1.22
CA LEU A 99 0.41 6.04 1.82
C LEU A 99 -1.02 6.55 1.84
N LEU A 100 -1.94 5.75 1.31
CA LEU A 100 -3.36 6.06 1.26
C LEU A 100 -4.19 5.10 2.13
N TYR A 101 -5.39 5.57 2.47
CA TYR A 101 -6.44 4.84 3.16
C TYR A 101 -7.79 5.32 2.65
N VAL A 102 -8.69 4.41 2.29
CA VAL A 102 -10.07 4.74 1.94
C VAL A 102 -10.95 4.68 3.19
N TYR A 103 -11.54 5.81 3.55
CA TYR A 103 -12.58 5.83 4.58
C TYR A 103 -13.92 5.42 3.97
N GLU A 104 -14.19 4.12 3.98
CA GLU A 104 -15.36 3.48 3.36
C GLU A 104 -16.71 4.14 3.69
N PRO A 105 -17.03 4.51 4.95
CA PRO A 105 -18.32 5.13 5.27
C PRO A 105 -18.62 6.42 4.50
N LYS A 106 -17.59 7.12 4.00
CA LYS A 106 -17.73 8.32 3.17
C LYS A 106 -17.15 8.16 1.76
N LYS A 107 -16.67 6.96 1.39
CA LYS A 107 -15.95 6.68 0.14
C LYS A 107 -14.90 7.76 -0.17
N GLN A 108 -14.10 8.08 0.84
CA GLN A 108 -13.15 9.18 0.75
C GLN A 108 -11.71 8.65 0.78
N LEU A 109 -10.93 8.97 -0.25
CA LEU A 109 -9.48 8.77 -0.24
C LEU A 109 -8.84 9.71 0.80
N LYS A 110 -7.98 9.15 1.64
CA LYS A 110 -7.14 9.89 2.59
C LYS A 110 -5.69 9.55 2.35
N TRP A 111 -4.88 10.58 2.11
CA TRP A 111 -3.43 10.45 2.11
C TRP A 111 -2.93 10.51 3.57
N LEU A 112 -2.60 9.36 4.15
CA LEU A 112 -1.96 9.29 5.48
C LEU A 112 -0.55 9.85 5.44
N ILE A 113 0.15 9.60 4.33
CA ILE A 113 1.42 10.24 3.97
C ILE A 113 1.26 10.71 2.53
N SER A 114 1.22 12.02 2.31
CA SER A 114 1.10 12.58 0.96
C SER A 114 2.47 12.83 0.32
N LYS A 115 2.50 12.89 -1.01
CA LYS A 115 3.68 13.35 -1.76
C LYS A 115 4.20 14.70 -1.26
N ASP A 116 3.30 15.64 -1.00
CA ASP A 116 3.67 16.97 -0.51
C ASP A 116 4.30 16.93 0.89
N ALA A 117 3.78 16.07 1.77
CA ALA A 117 4.36 15.86 3.10
C ALA A 117 5.78 15.30 3.00
N ILE A 118 6.01 14.35 2.09
CA ILE A 118 7.34 13.79 1.79
C ILE A 118 8.29 14.87 1.28
N LEU A 119 7.87 15.65 0.28
CA LEU A 119 8.68 16.74 -0.30
C LEU A 119 9.03 17.81 0.73
N LYS A 120 8.10 18.13 1.64
CA LYS A 120 8.33 19.07 2.73
C LYS A 120 9.43 18.56 3.67
N ARG A 121 9.39 17.28 4.08
CA ARG A 121 10.42 16.66 4.93
C ARG A 121 11.81 16.74 4.27
N PHE A 122 11.92 16.47 2.97
CA PHE A 122 13.19 16.60 2.24
C PHE A 122 13.73 18.04 2.24
N LYS A 123 12.87 19.04 2.08
CA LYS A 123 13.27 20.45 2.12
C LYS A 123 13.76 20.85 3.51
N GLU A 124 13.06 20.43 4.56
CA GLU A 124 13.42 20.73 5.94
C GLU A 124 14.76 20.10 6.34
N GLN A 125 15.03 18.86 5.91
CA GLN A 125 16.32 18.20 6.14
C GLN A 125 17.49 18.86 5.41
N ARG A 126 17.26 19.39 4.19
CA ARG A 126 18.30 20.12 3.44
C ARG A 126 18.61 21.51 3.99
N SER A 127 17.69 22.14 4.72
CA SER A 127 17.92 23.45 5.35
C SER A 127 18.78 23.38 6.61
N LEU A 128 19.09 22.17 7.09
CA LEU A 128 19.92 21.91 8.27
C LEU A 128 21.40 21.64 7.91
N TYR A 129 21.76 21.70 6.63
CA TYR A 129 23.10 21.54 6.08
C TYR A 129 23.40 22.65 5.07
#